data_AF-A7S373-F1
#
_entry.id   AF-A7S373-F1
#
_cell.length_a   1.000
_cell.length_b   1.000
_cell.length_c   1.000
_cell.angle_alpha   90.00
_cell.angle_beta   90.00
_cell.angle_gamma   90.00
#
_symmetry.space_group_name_H-M   'P 1'
#
loop_
_entity.id
_entity.type
_entity.pdbx_description
1 polymer ?
#
loop_
_entity_poly.entity_id
_entity_poly.type
_entity_poly.pdbx_seq_one_letter_code
_entity_poly.pdbx_strand_id
1 'polypeptide(L)'
;GEKRLCYKELVEKILKGFSSQVINATRDRLQIFCPRCTPQQLEVLKLAGVLPWSCASAGLIAKSDAFRLIGALTGSNVPHRNSRLFSVDSLEVYHECFGGCVGTLEIELYTDPYAECVTCSQCDGVFSPRTFVTHHHTSGEVHTCHWGFDSANWKLYLMLCND
;
A
#
# COMPACT_ATOMS: atom_id res chain seq x y z
N GLY A 1 14.09 12.82 6.54
CA GLY A 1 13.47 12.14 7.68
C GLY A 1 12.57 10.97 7.29
N GLU A 2 12.16 10.78 6.03
CA GLU A 2 11.44 9.56 5.63
C GLU A 2 12.38 8.40 5.37
N LYS A 3 11.97 7.18 5.72
CA LYS A 3 12.64 5.96 5.26
C LYS A 3 12.49 5.84 3.74
N ARG A 4 13.55 5.40 3.08
CA ARG A 4 13.56 5.10 1.64
C ARG A 4 13.96 3.65 1.43
N LEU A 5 13.26 2.98 0.52
CA LEU A 5 13.43 1.57 0.18
C LEU A 5 14.16 1.46 -1.16
N CYS A 6 14.86 0.34 -1.39
CA CYS A 6 15.38 0.04 -2.72
C CYS A 6 14.22 -0.24 -3.68
N TYR A 7 14.04 0.59 -4.70
CA TYR A 7 12.94 0.44 -5.65
C TYR A 7 13.04 -0.86 -6.44
N LYS A 8 14.27 -1.28 -6.78
CA LYS A 8 14.50 -2.53 -7.50
C LYS A 8 14.03 -3.73 -6.68
N GLU A 9 14.39 -3.78 -5.40
CA GLU A 9 13.94 -4.85 -4.49
C GLU A 9 12.42 -4.87 -4.33
N LEU A 10 11.78 -3.70 -4.20
CA LEU A 10 10.32 -3.58 -4.15
C LEU A 10 9.67 -4.23 -5.38
N VAL A 11 10.18 -3.91 -6.58
CA VAL A 11 9.67 -4.44 -7.85
C VAL A 11 9.87 -5.96 -7.94
N GLU A 12 11.07 -6.44 -7.63
CA GLU A 12 11.45 -7.84 -7.81
C GLU A 12 10.83 -8.79 -6.76
N LYS A 13 10.59 -8.31 -5.53
CA LYS A 13 10.08 -9.16 -4.44
C LYS A 13 8.58 -8.99 -4.21
N ILE A 14 8.08 -7.76 -4.21
CA ILE A 14 6.69 -7.46 -3.83
C ILE A 14 5.80 -7.31 -5.05
N LEU A 15 6.26 -6.58 -6.07
CA LEU A 15 5.46 -6.30 -7.28
C LEU A 15 5.73 -7.28 -8.43
N LYS A 16 6.35 -8.44 -8.16
CA LYS A 16 6.75 -9.44 -9.15
C LYS A 16 5.62 -9.94 -10.07
N GLY A 17 4.37 -9.83 -9.62
CA GLY A 17 3.18 -10.22 -10.39
C GLY A 17 2.71 -9.18 -11.41
N PHE A 18 3.31 -7.99 -11.42
CA PHE A 18 2.94 -6.89 -12.32
C PHE A 18 4.02 -6.70 -13.38
N SER A 19 3.61 -6.37 -14.61
CA SER A 19 4.57 -6.03 -15.66
C SER A 19 5.25 -4.70 -15.36
N SER A 20 6.51 -4.56 -15.78
CA SER A 20 7.25 -3.30 -15.65
C SER A 20 6.51 -2.11 -16.27
N GLN A 21 5.74 -2.34 -17.35
CA GLN A 21 4.92 -1.32 -17.98
C GLN A 21 3.81 -0.83 -17.05
N VAL A 22 3.07 -1.75 -16.41
CA VAL A 22 2.00 -1.40 -15.46
C VAL A 22 2.57 -0.70 -14.22
N ILE A 23 3.68 -1.21 -13.67
CA ILE A 23 4.33 -0.59 -12.52
C ILE A 23 4.78 0.84 -12.83
N ASN A 24 5.48 1.04 -13.95
CA ASN A 24 5.97 2.36 -14.34
C ASN A 24 4.82 3.32 -14.67
N ALA A 25 3.79 2.87 -15.39
CA ALA A 25 2.62 3.69 -15.69
C ALA A 25 1.88 4.13 -14.41
N THR A 26 1.71 3.23 -13.44
CA THR A 26 1.08 3.58 -12.15
C THR A 26 1.96 4.52 -11.33
N ARG A 27 3.28 4.30 -11.28
CA ARG A 27 4.23 5.22 -10.64
C ARG A 27 4.15 6.62 -11.23
N ASP A 28 4.16 6.73 -12.56
CA ASP A 28 4.15 8.01 -13.26
C ASP A 28 2.80 8.72 -13.10
N ARG A 29 1.69 7.98 -13.15
CA ARG A 29 0.34 8.49 -12.84
C ARG A 29 0.25 9.04 -11.41
N LEU A 30 0.85 8.34 -10.44
CA LEU A 30 0.87 8.77 -9.04
C LEU A 30 1.93 9.86 -8.74
N GLN A 31 2.69 10.27 -9.75
CA GLN A 31 3.80 11.24 -9.64
C GLN A 31 4.85 10.85 -8.58
N ILE A 32 5.12 9.56 -8.44
CA ILE A 32 6.07 9.04 -7.46
C ILE A 32 7.50 9.22 -7.97
N PHE A 33 8.30 9.98 -7.21
CA PHE A 33 9.69 10.24 -7.56
C PHE A 33 10.65 9.20 -6.95
N CYS A 34 11.39 8.50 -7.82
CA CYS A 34 12.39 7.52 -7.41
C CYS A 34 13.84 8.01 -7.69
N PRO A 35 14.48 8.78 -6.79
CA PRO A 35 15.85 9.26 -7.00
C PRO A 35 16.86 8.11 -7.10
N ARG A 36 17.94 8.32 -7.84
CA ARG A 36 19.06 7.37 -7.92
C ARG A 36 19.82 7.36 -6.59
N CYS A 37 20.32 6.18 -6.22
CA CYS A 37 21.25 6.04 -5.10
C CYS A 37 22.53 6.86 -5.36
N THR A 38 23.09 7.46 -4.31
CA THR A 38 24.50 7.88 -4.32
C THR A 38 25.41 6.65 -4.34
N PRO A 39 26.70 6.79 -4.71
CA PRO A 39 27.64 5.66 -4.67
C PRO A 39 27.69 4.97 -3.31
N GLN A 40 27.71 5.75 -2.23
CA GLN A 40 27.70 5.24 -0.85
C GLN A 40 26.41 4.47 -0.52
N GLN A 41 25.24 4.99 -0.92
CA GLN A 41 23.97 4.29 -0.72
C GLN A 41 23.92 2.97 -1.50
N LEU A 42 24.42 2.98 -2.73
CA LEU A 42 24.48 1.79 -3.58
C LEU A 42 25.39 0.71 -2.97
N GLU A 43 26.55 1.10 -2.43
CA GLU A 43 27.47 0.21 -1.74
C GLU A 43 26.84 -0.40 -0.48
N VAL A 44 26.16 0.40 0.35
CA VAL A 44 25.44 -0.09 1.54
C VAL A 44 24.38 -1.13 1.17
N LEU A 45 23.61 -0.90 0.10
CA LEU A 45 22.61 -1.88 -0.38
C LEU A 45 23.25 -3.17 -0.90
N LYS A 46 24.44 -3.10 -1.52
CA LYS A 46 25.20 -4.29 -1.95
C LYS A 46 25.74 -5.08 -0.76
N LEU A 47 26.34 -4.40 0.21
CA LEU A 47 26.85 -5.01 1.44
C LEU A 47 25.73 -5.68 2.25
N ALA A 48 24.53 -5.09 2.27
CA ALA A 48 23.35 -5.65 2.91
C ALA A 48 22.71 -6.83 2.14
N GLY A 49 23.23 -7.20 0.96
CA GLY A 49 22.68 -8.27 0.13
C GLY A 49 21.36 -7.92 -0.57
N VAL A 50 20.94 -6.65 -0.54
CA VAL A 50 19.72 -6.17 -1.22
C VAL A 50 19.94 -6.09 -2.73
N LEU A 51 21.16 -5.71 -3.17
CA LEU A 51 21.54 -5.62 -4.58
C LEU A 51 22.76 -6.48 -4.88
N PRO A 52 22.85 -7.08 -6.09
CA PRO A 52 24.06 -7.77 -6.50
C PRO A 52 25.21 -6.78 -6.76
N TRP A 53 26.45 -7.24 -6.59
CA TRP A 53 27.65 -6.41 -6.84
C TRP A 53 27.73 -5.87 -8.28
N SER A 54 27.18 -6.60 -9.25
CA SER A 54 27.07 -6.21 -10.66
C SER A 54 26.10 -5.05 -10.92
N CYS A 55 25.28 -4.66 -9.94
CA CYS A 55 24.31 -3.58 -10.10
C CYS A 55 25.02 -2.21 -10.20
N ALA A 56 24.96 -1.57 -11.35
CA ALA A 56 25.60 -0.28 -11.60
C ALA A 56 24.82 0.92 -11.04
N SER A 57 23.50 0.79 -10.91
CA SER A 57 22.64 1.85 -10.33
C SER A 57 21.33 1.26 -9.80
N ALA A 58 20.73 1.95 -8.83
CA ALA A 58 19.41 1.61 -8.30
C ALA A 58 18.65 2.88 -7.91
N GLY A 59 17.32 2.83 -8.00
CA GLY A 59 16.43 3.87 -7.50
C GLY A 59 16.04 3.63 -6.04
N LEU A 60 15.71 4.71 -5.34
CA LEU A 60 15.12 4.70 -4.00
C LEU A 60 13.68 5.20 -4.09
N ILE A 61 12.77 4.62 -3.32
CA ILE A 61 11.37 5.08 -3.20
C ILE A 61 11.08 5.43 -1.74
N ALA A 62 10.35 6.51 -1.50
CA ALA A 62 9.89 6.86 -0.15
C ALA A 62 8.97 5.75 0.40
N LYS A 63 9.04 5.45 1.70
CA LYS A 63 8.24 4.36 2.28
C LYS A 63 6.75 4.58 2.08
N SER A 64 6.27 5.82 2.23
CA SER A 64 4.86 6.15 2.02
C SER A 64 4.47 5.94 0.55
N ASP A 65 5.30 6.39 -0.40
CA ASP A 65 5.06 6.18 -1.83
C ASP A 65 5.12 4.70 -2.24
N ALA A 66 5.94 3.89 -1.59
CA ALA A 66 5.94 2.45 -1.82
C ALA A 66 4.57 1.83 -1.48
N PHE A 67 3.96 2.23 -0.36
CA PHE A 67 2.61 1.78 -0.02
C PHE A 67 1.54 2.33 -0.96
N ARG A 68 1.66 3.59 -1.41
CA ARG A 68 0.76 4.17 -2.43
C ARG A 68 0.80 3.36 -3.72
N LEU A 69 2.01 3.04 -4.18
CA LEU A 69 2.22 2.26 -5.39
C LEU A 69 1.68 0.84 -5.25
N ILE A 70 1.94 0.17 -4.11
CA ILE A 70 1.40 -1.17 -3.83
C ILE A 70 -0.13 -1.13 -3.83
N GLY A 71 -0.74 -0.25 -3.01
CA GLY A 71 -2.19 -0.16 -2.89
C GLY A 71 -2.89 0.10 -4.23
N ALA A 72 -2.34 1.01 -5.05
CA ALA A 72 -2.86 1.30 -6.38
C ALA A 72 -2.73 0.13 -7.39
N LEU A 73 -1.73 -0.73 -7.22
CA LEU A 73 -1.54 -1.91 -8.09
C LEU A 73 -2.39 -3.10 -7.62
N THR A 74 -2.54 -3.28 -6.31
CA THR A 74 -3.23 -4.46 -5.75
C THR A 74 -4.72 -4.23 -5.54
N GLY A 75 -5.20 -2.99 -5.47
CA GLY A 75 -6.60 -2.67 -5.14
C GLY A 75 -7.65 -3.28 -6.07
N SER A 76 -7.27 -3.63 -7.31
CA SER A 76 -8.17 -4.27 -8.29
C SER A 76 -8.06 -5.80 -8.32
N ASN A 77 -7.12 -6.40 -7.59
CA ASN A 77 -6.85 -7.84 -7.59
C ASN A 77 -7.09 -8.45 -6.20
N VAL A 78 -8.23 -8.11 -5.59
CA VAL A 78 -8.62 -8.61 -4.28
C VAL A 78 -9.84 -9.52 -4.37
N PRO A 79 -10.03 -10.45 -3.41
CA PRO A 79 -11.28 -11.19 -3.31
C PRO A 79 -12.45 -10.22 -3.14
N HIS A 80 -13.58 -10.53 -3.77
CA HIS A 80 -14.81 -9.75 -3.61
C HIS A 80 -15.82 -10.52 -2.76
N ARG A 81 -16.53 -9.82 -1.89
CA ARG A 81 -17.60 -10.39 -1.09
C ARG A 81 -18.82 -10.63 -1.99
N ASN A 82 -19.36 -11.85 -1.96
CA ASN A 82 -20.52 -12.22 -2.79
C ASN A 82 -21.86 -11.68 -2.26
N SER A 83 -21.93 -11.30 -0.98
CA SER A 83 -23.15 -10.84 -0.30
C SER A 83 -22.81 -9.63 0.56
N ARG A 84 -23.76 -8.70 0.76
CA ARG A 84 -23.64 -7.56 1.69
C ARG A 84 -24.37 -7.79 3.01
N LEU A 85 -24.49 -9.05 3.44
CA LEU A 85 -25.04 -9.41 4.76
C LEU A 85 -23.90 -9.47 5.78
N PHE A 86 -23.77 -8.48 6.64
CA PHE A 86 -22.76 -8.42 7.70
C PHE A 86 -23.34 -8.93 9.03
N SER A 87 -22.47 -9.36 9.94
CA SER A 87 -22.86 -9.68 11.32
C SER A 87 -23.43 -8.44 12.01
N VAL A 88 -24.31 -8.63 13.00
CA VAL A 88 -24.87 -7.51 13.80
C VAL A 88 -23.76 -6.69 14.47
N ASP A 89 -22.66 -7.32 14.86
CA ASP A 89 -21.52 -6.68 15.52
C ASP A 89 -20.48 -6.10 14.54
N SER A 90 -20.82 -5.98 13.25
CA SER A 90 -19.94 -5.33 12.27
C SER A 90 -19.91 -3.81 12.46
N LEU A 91 -18.77 -3.18 12.21
CA LEU A 91 -18.57 -1.76 12.40
C LEU A 91 -18.30 -1.06 11.07
N GLU A 92 -18.98 0.06 10.81
CA GLU A 92 -18.59 0.94 9.72
C GLU A 92 -17.31 1.69 10.07
N VAL A 93 -16.35 1.63 9.16
CA VAL A 93 -15.00 2.19 9.35
C VAL A 93 -14.57 2.98 8.12
N TYR A 94 -13.68 3.94 8.34
CA TYR A 94 -13.04 4.69 7.26
C TYR A 94 -11.57 4.99 7.57
N HIS A 95 -10.82 5.33 6.53
CA HIS A 95 -9.51 5.97 6.67
C HIS A 95 -9.39 7.10 5.66
N GLU A 96 -8.46 8.01 5.91
CA GLU A 96 -8.18 9.15 5.03
C GLU A 96 -6.83 9.03 4.30
N CYS A 97 -6.11 7.94 4.49
CA CYS A 97 -4.84 7.72 3.79
C CYS A 97 -5.03 7.66 2.27
N PHE A 98 -4.20 8.42 1.54
CA PHE A 98 -4.06 8.36 0.08
C PHE A 98 -5.35 8.63 -0.72
N GLY A 99 -6.24 9.47 -0.19
CA GLY A 99 -7.55 9.77 -0.79
C GLY A 99 -8.71 8.98 -0.17
N GLY A 100 -8.41 8.13 0.81
CA GLY A 100 -9.37 7.55 1.73
C GLY A 100 -10.24 6.43 1.16
N CYS A 101 -10.88 5.70 2.09
CA CYS A 101 -11.85 4.67 1.78
C CYS A 101 -12.80 4.45 2.96
N VAL A 102 -13.98 3.92 2.66
CA VAL A 102 -15.00 3.51 3.63
C VAL A 102 -15.27 2.01 3.45
N GLY A 103 -15.49 1.31 4.55
CA GLY A 103 -15.74 -0.12 4.57
C GLY A 103 -16.43 -0.59 5.83
N THR A 104 -16.70 -1.88 5.88
CA THR A 104 -17.30 -2.56 7.03
C THR A 104 -16.30 -3.55 7.61
N LEU A 105 -16.00 -3.43 8.90
CA LEU A 105 -15.15 -4.33 9.68
C LEU A 105 -15.99 -5.40 10.37
N GLU A 106 -15.76 -6.67 10.05
CA GLU A 106 -16.35 -7.83 10.73
C GLU A 106 -15.41 -8.26 11.87
N ILE A 107 -15.70 -7.82 13.10
CA ILE A 107 -14.81 -8.00 14.27
C ILE A 107 -14.48 -9.49 14.49
N GLU A 108 -15.47 -10.37 14.34
CA GLU A 108 -15.32 -11.82 14.55
C GLU A 108 -14.31 -12.48 13.60
N LEU A 109 -14.09 -11.89 12.41
CA LEU A 109 -13.13 -12.39 11.43
C LEU A 109 -11.70 -11.93 11.72
N TYR A 110 -11.50 -10.94 12.58
CA TYR A 110 -10.18 -10.41 12.91
C TYR A 110 -9.43 -11.34 13.89
N THR A 111 -8.83 -12.39 13.34
CA THR A 111 -8.07 -13.39 14.09
C THR A 111 -6.57 -13.08 14.17
N ASP A 112 -6.03 -12.38 13.17
CA ASP A 112 -4.63 -11.95 13.11
C ASP A 112 -4.46 -10.70 12.22
N PRO A 113 -3.28 -10.03 12.21
CA PRO A 113 -3.06 -8.80 11.45
C PRO A 113 -3.23 -8.88 9.93
N TYR A 114 -3.28 -10.08 9.36
CA TYR A 114 -3.46 -10.36 7.93
C TYR A 114 -4.86 -10.87 7.61
N ALA A 115 -5.71 -11.12 8.61
CA ALA A 115 -7.07 -11.58 8.42
C ALA A 115 -7.88 -10.61 7.54
N GLU A 116 -8.50 -11.13 6.49
CA GLU A 116 -9.35 -10.37 5.56
C GLU A 116 -10.72 -10.13 6.18
N CYS A 117 -10.85 -9.03 6.93
CA CYS A 117 -12.02 -8.73 7.75
C CYS A 117 -12.65 -7.35 7.46
N VAL A 118 -12.11 -6.59 6.51
CA VAL A 118 -12.65 -5.28 6.11
C VAL A 118 -13.14 -5.34 4.67
N THR A 119 -14.43 -5.12 4.45
CA THR A 119 -15.03 -5.08 3.11
C THR A 119 -15.19 -3.63 2.67
N CYS A 120 -14.64 -3.25 1.52
CA CYS A 120 -14.80 -1.91 0.97
C CYS A 120 -16.25 -1.68 0.49
N SER A 121 -16.86 -0.55 0.88
CA SER A 121 -18.26 -0.24 0.54
C SER A 121 -18.48 0.08 -0.94
N GLN A 122 -17.40 0.40 -1.69
CA GLN A 122 -17.47 0.79 -3.11
C GLN A 122 -17.24 -0.40 -4.05
N CYS A 123 -16.20 -1.19 -3.84
CA CYS A 123 -15.87 -2.31 -4.73
C CYS A 123 -16.21 -3.70 -4.18
N ASP A 124 -16.70 -3.81 -2.94
CA ASP A 124 -16.90 -5.10 -2.25
C ASP A 124 -15.62 -5.94 -2.09
N GLY A 125 -14.45 -5.34 -2.34
CA GLY A 125 -13.16 -5.98 -2.11
C GLY A 125 -12.94 -6.23 -0.62
N VAL A 126 -12.39 -7.39 -0.29
CA VAL A 126 -12.10 -7.80 1.09
C VAL A 126 -10.61 -7.62 1.36
N PHE A 127 -10.29 -6.99 2.50
CA PHE A 127 -8.96 -6.56 2.85
C PHE A 127 -8.65 -6.90 4.31
N SER A 128 -7.37 -7.13 4.60
CA SER A 128 -6.88 -6.97 5.97
C SER A 128 -6.91 -5.50 6.37
N PRO A 129 -6.96 -5.15 7.67
CA PRO A 129 -6.90 -3.75 8.09
C PRO A 129 -5.65 -3.02 7.56
N ARG A 130 -4.52 -3.73 7.42
CA ARG A 130 -3.26 -3.19 6.89
C ARG A 130 -3.32 -2.87 5.40
N THR A 131 -4.01 -3.69 4.62
CA THR A 131 -4.15 -3.47 3.18
C THR A 131 -5.29 -2.52 2.87
N PHE A 132 -6.34 -2.52 3.68
CA PHE A 132 -7.46 -1.58 3.59
C PHE A 132 -6.99 -0.12 3.67
N VAL A 133 -6.14 0.23 4.64
CA VAL A 133 -5.60 1.61 4.79
C VAL A 133 -4.69 2.08 3.64
N THR A 134 -4.40 1.22 2.66
CA THR A 134 -3.69 1.58 1.41
C THR A 134 -4.61 1.60 0.19
N HIS A 135 -5.84 1.07 0.34
CA HIS A 135 -6.84 0.98 -0.70
C HIS A 135 -7.57 2.31 -0.87
N HIS A 136 -7.84 2.71 -2.10
CA HIS A 136 -8.56 3.93 -2.43
C HIS A 136 -9.10 3.85 -3.85
N HIS A 137 -10.19 4.57 -4.12
CA HIS A 137 -10.84 4.61 -5.45
C HIS A 137 -10.72 5.98 -6.13
N THR A 138 -10.37 7.02 -5.37
CA THR A 138 -10.07 8.32 -5.94
C THR A 138 -8.83 8.21 -6.83
N SER A 139 -8.68 9.12 -7.79
CA SER A 139 -7.60 9.09 -8.81
C SER A 139 -6.17 9.21 -8.25
N GLY A 140 -6.00 9.13 -6.92
CA GLY A 140 -4.77 9.32 -6.17
C GLY A 140 -4.57 10.79 -5.83
N GLU A 141 -4.19 11.08 -4.59
CA GLU A 141 -3.78 12.42 -4.17
C GLU A 141 -2.39 12.77 -4.75
N VAL A 142 -2.35 13.11 -6.04
CA VAL A 142 -1.08 13.34 -6.78
C VAL A 142 -0.41 14.68 -6.46
N HIS A 143 -1.13 15.61 -5.83
CA HIS A 143 -0.61 16.92 -5.39
C HIS A 143 -0.42 17.01 -3.87
N THR A 144 -0.52 15.90 -3.16
CA THR A 144 -0.31 15.82 -1.71
C THR A 144 0.99 15.08 -1.43
N CYS A 145 1.84 15.65 -0.59
CA CYS A 145 3.02 14.94 -0.09
C CYS A 145 2.62 14.06 1.09
N HIS A 146 2.75 12.75 0.95
CA HIS A 146 2.53 11.80 2.03
C HIS A 146 3.84 11.47 2.73
N TRP A 147 3.83 11.49 4.06
CA TRP A 147 5.03 11.28 4.85
C TRP A 147 4.74 10.46 6.10
N GLY A 148 5.65 9.55 6.45
CA GLY A 148 5.57 8.78 7.69
C GLY A 148 4.52 7.68 7.72
N PHE A 149 3.87 7.35 6.59
CA PHE A 149 2.89 6.27 6.54
C PHE A 149 3.55 4.89 6.77
N ASP A 150 2.90 4.06 7.58
CA ASP A 150 3.31 2.69 7.85
C ASP A 150 2.10 1.81 8.09
N SER A 151 1.77 0.89 7.17
CA SER A 151 0.55 0.06 7.29
C SER A 151 0.54 -0.82 8.55
N ALA A 152 1.69 -1.09 9.18
CA ALA A 152 1.74 -1.75 10.48
C ALA A 152 1.01 -0.97 11.58
N ASN A 153 0.90 0.36 11.43
CA ASN A 153 0.22 1.28 12.35
C ASN A 153 -1.24 1.55 11.96
N TRP A 154 -1.89 0.66 11.20
CA TRP A 154 -3.26 0.83 10.69
C TRP A 154 -4.29 1.31 11.73
N LYS A 155 -4.13 0.93 13.01
CA LYS A 155 -5.00 1.37 14.12
C LYS A 155 -5.00 2.89 14.33
N LEU A 156 -3.95 3.60 13.90
CA LEU A 156 -3.88 5.06 13.93
C LEU A 156 -4.60 5.71 12.75
N TYR A 157 -4.93 4.93 11.71
CA TYR A 157 -5.50 5.43 10.46
C TYR A 157 -6.94 4.99 10.25
N LEU A 158 -7.35 3.87 10.86
CA LEU A 158 -8.70 3.33 10.77
C LEU A 158 -9.57 3.91 11.88
N MET A 159 -10.62 4.61 11.48
CA MET A 159 -11.57 5.30 12.35
C MET A 159 -12.96 4.68 12.20
N LEU A 160 -13.79 4.78 13.24
CA LEU A 160 -15.21 4.42 13.15
C LEU A 160 -15.95 5.53 12.42
N CYS A 161 -16.84 5.18 11.51
CA CYS A 161 -17.82 6.14 11.01
C CYS A 161 -18.66 6.62 12.20
N ASN A 162 -18.78 7.94 12.39
CA ASN A 162 -19.70 8.47 13.37
C ASN A 162 -21.12 8.38 12.78
N ASP A 163 -22.06 7.88 13.58
CA ASP A 163 -23.51 8.01 13.34
C ASP A 163 -23.94 9.49 13.28
#